data_AF-A0A958AFS7-F1
#
_entry.id   AF-A0A958AFS7-F1
#
_cell.length_a   1.000
_cell.length_b   1.000
_cell.length_c   1.000
_cell.angle_alpha   90.00
_cell.angle_beta   90.00
_cell.angle_gamma   90.00
#
_symmetry.space_group_name_H-M   'P 1'
#
loop_
_entity.id
_entity.type
_entity.pdbx_description
1 polymer ?
#
loop_
_entity_poly.entity_id
_entity_poly.type
_entity_poly.pdbx_seq_one_letter_code
_entity_poly.pdbx_strand_id
1 'polypeptide(L)' 'FSNEGLELSMSNLQPEVTVNLDGVFWHPLSTDADMLVNRNIFPLANSVEKIQQQLDVIAKGGVPLMTFT' A
#
# COMPACT_ATOMS: atom_id res chain seq x y z
N PHE A 1 7.58 -21.88 -2.82
CA PHE A 1 8.83 -21.19 -2.43
C PHE A 1 9.79 -21.27 -3.60
N SER A 2 10.14 -20.14 -4.21
CA SER A 2 11.15 -20.05 -5.26
C SER A 2 12.51 -19.76 -4.62
N ASN A 3 13.56 -20.48 -5.01
CA ASN A 3 14.94 -20.21 -4.56
C ASN A 3 15.54 -18.93 -5.20
N GLU A 4 14.82 -18.32 -6.15
CA GLU A 4 15.21 -17.10 -6.87
C GLU A 4 14.08 -16.06 -6.80
N GLY A 5 13.42 -15.91 -5.65
CA GLY A 5 12.41 -14.87 -5.45
C GLY A 5 13.06 -13.52 -5.18
N LEU A 6 12.69 -12.48 -5.94
CA LEU A 6 12.99 -11.10 -5.58
C LEU A 6 12.10 -10.72 -4.39
N GLU A 7 12.70 -10.20 -3.31
CA GLU A 7 11.94 -9.62 -2.21
C GLU A 7 11.24 -8.36 -2.72
N LEU A 8 9.91 -8.41 -2.83
CA LEU A 8 9.11 -7.28 -3.25
C LEU A 8 8.76 -6.43 -2.01
N SER A 9 8.98 -5.14 -2.14
CA SER A 9 8.72 -4.14 -1.10
C SER A 9 8.17 -2.88 -1.74
N MET A 10 7.57 -2.00 -0.94
CA MET A 10 6.99 -0.77 -1.46
C MET A 10 7.99 0.15 -2.18
N SER A 11 9.29 -0.01 -1.94
CA SER A 11 10.35 0.77 -2.61
C SER A 11 10.66 0.27 -4.02
N ASN A 12 10.27 -0.96 -4.38
CA ASN A 12 10.58 -1.57 -5.68
C ASN A 12 9.35 -1.93 -6.52
N LEU A 13 8.15 -1.62 -6.03
CA LEU A 13 6.89 -1.82 -6.74
C LEU A 13 6.40 -0.51 -7.36
N GLN A 14 5.86 -0.60 -8.58
CA GLN A 14 5.09 0.49 -9.17
C GLN A 14 3.80 0.66 -8.36
N PRO A 15 3.36 1.89 -8.07
CA PRO A 15 2.22 2.08 -7.20
C PRO A 15 0.93 1.59 -7.88
N GLU A 16 0.41 0.47 -7.40
CA GLU A 16 -0.83 -0.12 -7.88
C GLU A 16 -1.73 -0.40 -6.66
N VAL A 17 -3.06 -0.23 -6.80
CA VAL A 17 -4.01 -0.41 -5.69
C VAL A 17 -5.16 -1.36 -6.04
N THR A 18 -5.57 -2.16 -5.05
CA THR A 18 -6.76 -3.02 -5.10
C THR A 18 -7.85 -2.44 -4.22
N VAL A 19 -9.07 -2.38 -4.74
CA VAL A 19 -10.27 -2.02 -3.97
C VAL A 19 -11.16 -3.25 -3.87
N ASN A 20 -11.55 -3.62 -2.66
CA ASN A 20 -12.53 -4.67 -2.39
C ASN A 20 -13.55 -4.22 -1.33
N LEU A 21 -14.42 -5.13 -0.89
CA LEU A 21 -15.47 -4.83 0.11
C LEU A 21 -14.92 -4.35 1.47
N ASP A 22 -13.68 -4.71 1.79
CA ASP A 22 -13.03 -4.38 3.07
C ASP A 22 -12.22 -3.07 3.01
N GLY A 23 -12.03 -2.51 1.80
CA GLY A 23 -11.39 -1.21 1.62
C GLY A 23 -10.43 -1.13 0.43
N VAL A 24 -9.46 -0.23 0.57
CA VAL A 24 -8.39 0.06 -0.41
C VAL A 24 -7.06 -0.47 0.12
N PHE A 25 -6.38 -1.24 -0.70
CA PHE A 25 -5.12 -1.93 -0.40
C PHE A 25 -4.10 -1.62 -1.49
N TRP A 26 -2.81 -1.77 -1.18
CA TRP A 26 -1.79 -1.90 -2.21
C TRP A 26 -2.01 -3.20 -3.03
N HIS A 27 -1.94 -3.13 -4.38
CA HIS A 27 -2.25 -4.22 -5.34
C HIS A 27 -1.18 -5.33 -5.29
N PRO A 28 -1.53 -6.61 -5.53
CA PRO A 28 -1.26 -7.60 -4.53
C PRO A 28 0.10 -8.27 -4.72
N LEU A 29 0.81 -8.30 -3.61
CA LEU A 29 1.39 -9.55 -3.10
C LEU A 29 0.36 -10.34 -2.27
N SER A 30 -0.50 -9.66 -1.49
CA SER A 30 -1.65 -10.23 -0.75
C SER A 30 -2.55 -9.11 -0.19
N THR A 31 -3.78 -9.46 0.21
CA THR A 31 -4.65 -8.60 1.04
C THR A 31 -4.29 -8.77 2.53
N ASP A 32 -3.07 -8.39 2.89
CA ASP A 32 -2.62 -8.39 4.29
C ASP A 32 -3.11 -7.12 5.01
N ALA A 33 -3.28 -7.19 6.32
CA ALA A 33 -3.57 -6.03 7.17
C ALA A 33 -2.48 -4.96 7.00
N ASP A 34 -1.23 -5.39 6.86
CA ASP A 34 -0.10 -4.50 6.62
C ASP A 34 -0.17 -3.78 5.26
N MET A 35 -1.07 -4.16 4.35
CA MET A 35 -1.22 -3.52 3.03
C MET A 35 -2.48 -2.63 2.92
N LEU A 36 -3.24 -2.50 4.02
CA LEU A 36 -4.45 -1.69 4.07
C LEU A 36 -4.13 -0.19 4.09
N VAL A 37 -4.54 0.52 3.05
CA VAL A 37 -4.41 1.97 2.94
C VAL A 37 -5.59 2.67 3.63
N ASN A 38 -6.80 2.17 3.41
CA ASN A 38 -8.02 2.77 3.94
C ASN A 38 -9.15 1.75 4.01
N ARG A 39 -9.96 1.76 5.08
CA ARG A 39 -11.18 0.93 5.18
C ARG A 39 -12.33 1.52 4.39
N ASN A 40 -12.35 2.84 4.23
CA ASN A 40 -13.42 3.52 3.51
C ASN A 40 -13.11 3.55 2.02
N ILE A 41 -13.99 2.94 1.22
CA ILE A 41 -13.88 2.95 -0.25
C ILE A 41 -14.14 4.36 -0.80
N PHE A 42 -15.08 5.10 -0.18
CA PHE A 42 -15.44 6.44 -0.62
C PHE A 42 -15.32 7.49 0.50
N PRO A 43 -14.92 8.73 0.15
CA PRO A 43 -14.44 9.15 -1.17
C PRO A 43 -13.02 8.61 -1.44
N LEU A 44 -12.76 8.19 -2.70
CA LEU A 44 -11.45 7.64 -3.10
C LEU A 44 -10.31 8.65 -2.95
N ALA A 45 -10.61 9.95 -2.99
CA ALA A 45 -9.63 11.02 -2.80
C ALA A 45 -8.82 10.85 -1.50
N ASN A 46 -9.48 10.44 -0.42
CA ASN A 46 -8.81 10.23 0.88
C ASN A 46 -7.75 9.12 0.81
N SER A 47 -8.03 8.06 0.06
CA SER A 47 -7.08 6.96 -0.13
C SER A 47 -5.90 7.39 -1.01
N VAL A 48 -6.16 8.20 -2.05
CA VAL A 48 -5.12 8.76 -2.92
C VAL A 48 -4.17 9.69 -2.15
N GLU A 49 -4.69 10.56 -1.29
CA GLU A 49 -3.87 11.44 -0.44
C GLU A 49 -2.97 10.63 0.49
N LYS A 50 -3.51 9.58 1.14
CA LYS A 50 -2.71 8.66 1.97
C LYS A 50 -1.59 7.98 1.18
N ILE A 51 -1.88 7.50 -0.03
CA ILE A 51 -0.88 6.87 -0.91
C ILE A 51 0.25 7.84 -1.25
N GLN A 52 -0.08 9.09 -1.60
CA GLN A 52 0.92 10.10 -1.93
C GLN A 52 1.85 10.40 -0.75
N GLN A 53 1.30 10.48 0.47
CA GLN A 53 2.09 10.64 1.69
C GLN A 53 3.02 9.45 1.93
N GLN A 54 2.55 8.22 1.74
CA GLN A 54 3.37 7.02 1.87
C GLN A 54 4.51 7.00 0.85
N LEU A 55 4.24 7.36 -0.41
CA LEU A 55 5.24 7.45 -1.46
C LEU A 55 6.31 8.52 -1.18
N ASP A 56 5.93 9.68 -0.62
CA ASP A 56 6.90 10.71 -0.22
C ASP A 56 7.84 10.22 0.89
N VAL A 57 7.32 9.45 1.86
CA VAL A 57 8.15 8.81 2.90
C VAL A 57 9.10 7.78 2.30
N ILE A 58 8.62 6.92 1.40
CA ILE A 58 9.44 5.91 0.71
C ILE A 58 10.54 6.57 -0.13
N ALA A 59 10.21 7.64 -0.87
CA ALA A 59 11.17 8.38 -1.69
C ALA A 59 12.31 8.99 -0.85
N LYS A 60 12.03 9.31 0.42
CA LYS A 60 13.02 9.80 1.39
C LYS A 60 13.80 8.69 2.09
N GLY A 61 13.61 7.42 1.69
CA GLY A 61 14.25 6.26 2.28
C GLY A 61 13.63 5.80 3.60
N GLY A 62 12.45 6.31 3.95
CA GLY A 62 11.71 5.92 5.15
C GLY A 62 10.79 4.72 4.91
N VAL A 63 10.41 4.07 6.00
CA VAL A 63 9.33 3.06 5.99
C VAL A 63 8.04 3.76 6.42
N PRO A 64 6.99 3.80 5.56
CA PRO A 64 5.74 4.43 5.93
C PRO A 64 5.08 3.68 7.10
N LEU A 65 4.74 4.42 8.15
CA LEU A 65 3.97 3.90 9.28
C LEU A 65 2.53 3.62 8.81
N MET A 66 2.16 2.34 8.77
CA MET A 66 0.78 1.90 8.57
C MET A 66 -0.06 2.29 9.79
N THR A 67 -0.54 3.53 9.79
CA THR A 67 -1.36 4.03 10.90
C THR A 67 -2.82 3.72 10.60
N PHE A 68 -3.33 2.67 11.25
CA PHE A 68 -4.73 2.24 11.16
C PHE A 68 -5.63 3.24 11.92
N THR A 69 -6.09 4.28 11.22
CA THR A 69 -7.08 5.25 11.72
C THR A 69 -8.25 5.34 10.76
#